data_AF-A0AAD9LND4-F1
#
_entry.id   AF-A0AAD9LND4-F1
#
_cell.length_a   1.000
_cell.length_b   1.000
_cell.length_c   1.000
_cell.angle_alpha   90.00
_cell.angle_beta   90.00
_cell.angle_gamma   90.00
#
_symmetry.space_group_name_H-M   'P 1'
#
loop_
_entity.id
_entity.type
_entity.pdbx_description
1 polymer ?
#
loop_
_entity_poly.entity_id
_entity_poly.type
_entity_poly.pdbx_seq_one_letter_code
_entity_poly.pdbx_strand_id
1 'polypeptide(L)'
;MCCRRCLNLVCAVCSPHTVPLRVFSEPTGKRQRVCATCFDEIGEAARRGSLTSSSDQVREATVPIPSSSTDQETDNGEASSESTLMSSAAIHLGMLEFLQGAYGQGSKVYRKTWHSYFFVLLVRKGSLGMFASQADHLTGTEPPAAVFKLSGYNL
;
A
#
# COMPACT_ATOMS: atom_id res chain seq x y z
N MET A 1 -9.13 -11.55 1.05
CA MET A 1 -9.58 -10.85 -0.18
C MET A 1 -9.33 -9.35 0.00
N CYS A 2 -9.27 -8.52 -1.04
CA CYS A 2 -9.01 -7.08 -0.89
C CYS A 2 -10.23 -6.23 -1.22
N CYS A 3 -10.40 -5.10 -0.54
CA CYS A 3 -11.38 -4.07 -0.88
C CYS A 3 -11.00 -3.41 -2.20
N ARG A 4 -11.95 -3.27 -3.13
CA ARG A 4 -11.66 -2.67 -4.44
C ARG A 4 -11.49 -1.15 -4.39
N ARG A 5 -12.03 -0.48 -3.37
CA ARG A 5 -11.97 0.98 -3.20
C ARG A 5 -10.70 1.43 -2.47
N CYS A 6 -10.37 0.81 -1.33
CA CYS A 6 -9.22 1.21 -0.50
C CYS A 6 -8.04 0.23 -0.52
N LEU A 7 -8.15 -0.90 -1.24
CA LEU A 7 -7.11 -1.94 -1.36
C LEU A 7 -6.73 -2.67 -0.06
N ASN A 8 -7.33 -2.32 1.09
CA ASN A 8 -7.11 -3.01 2.36
C ASN A 8 -7.57 -4.47 2.32
N LEU A 9 -6.87 -5.32 3.08
CA LEU A 9 -7.23 -6.72 3.25
C LEU A 9 -8.53 -6.83 4.05
N VAL A 10 -9.46 -7.67 3.59
CA VAL A 10 -10.75 -7.92 4.22
C VAL A 10 -11.02 -9.42 4.32
N CYS A 11 -11.62 -9.80 5.45
CA CYS A 11 -12.20 -11.12 5.61
C CYS A 11 -13.39 -11.27 4.65
N ALA A 12 -13.38 -12.32 3.84
CA ALA A 12 -14.41 -12.56 2.84
C ALA A 12 -15.80 -12.80 3.46
N VAL A 13 -15.82 -13.34 4.69
CA VAL A 13 -17.03 -13.64 5.47
C VAL A 13 -17.54 -12.39 6.18
N CYS A 14 -16.67 -11.61 6.81
CA CYS A 14 -17.08 -10.43 7.59
C CYS A 14 -17.44 -9.22 6.71
N SER A 15 -17.04 -9.21 5.43
CA SER A 15 -17.32 -8.10 4.51
C SER A 15 -17.86 -8.60 3.17
N PRO A 16 -19.13 -9.06 3.11
CA PRO A 16 -19.78 -9.56 1.90
C PRO A 16 -20.21 -8.44 0.92
N HIS A 17 -19.95 -7.18 1.25
CA HIS A 17 -20.45 -6.02 0.51
C HIS A 17 -19.92 -5.93 -0.92
N THR A 18 -20.83 -5.78 -1.88
CA THR A 18 -20.50 -5.54 -3.29
C THR A 18 -21.26 -4.34 -3.82
N VAL A 19 -20.60 -3.48 -4.57
CA VAL A 19 -21.12 -2.21 -5.08
C VAL A 19 -20.73 -2.01 -6.55
N PRO A 20 -21.58 -1.37 -7.37
CA PRO A 20 -21.23 -1.02 -8.73
C PRO A 20 -20.27 0.18 -8.73
N LEU A 21 -18.97 -0.09 -8.73
CA LEU A 21 -17.98 0.98 -8.90
C LEU A 21 -17.79 1.26 -10.39
N ARG A 22 -18.13 2.47 -10.83
CA ARG A 22 -17.77 2.95 -12.17
C ARG A 22 -16.30 3.31 -12.15
N VAL A 23 -15.46 2.49 -12.79
CA VAL A 23 -14.01 2.75 -12.82
C VAL A 23 -13.65 3.65 -14.00
N PHE A 24 -14.45 3.68 -15.06
CA PHE A 24 -14.41 4.65 -16.18
C PHE A 24 -15.83 4.75 -16.76
N SER A 25 -16.07 5.65 -17.72
CA SER A 25 -17.37 5.95 -18.36
C SER A 25 -18.10 4.75 -19.01
N GLU A 26 -17.56 3.54 -18.87
CA GLU A 26 -18.14 2.31 -19.37
C GLU A 26 -18.89 1.60 -18.22
N PRO A 27 -20.19 1.32 -18.38
CA PRO A 27 -20.98 0.63 -17.37
C PRO A 27 -20.59 -0.85 -17.36
N THR A 28 -19.48 -1.17 -16.71
CA THR A 28 -19.16 -2.58 -16.41
C THR A 28 -20.17 -3.08 -15.38
N GLY A 29 -21.10 -3.95 -15.82
CA GLY A 29 -22.16 -4.53 -14.98
C GLY A 29 -21.68 -5.45 -13.85
N LYS A 30 -20.38 -5.43 -13.50
CA LYS A 30 -19.77 -6.31 -12.50
C LYS A 30 -19.70 -5.59 -11.16
N ARG A 31 -20.45 -6.09 -10.16
CA ARG A 31 -20.40 -5.61 -8.77
C ARG A 31 -19.01 -5.92 -8.17
N GLN A 32 -18.39 -4.92 -7.56
CA GLN A 32 -17.05 -5.01 -7.00
C GLN A 32 -17.11 -5.07 -5.47
N ARG A 33 -16.31 -5.94 -4.86
CA ARG A 33 -16.28 -6.11 -3.39
C ARG A 33 -15.61 -4.92 -2.71
N VAL A 34 -16.18 -4.45 -1.61
CA VAL A 34 -15.63 -3.37 -0.77
C VAL A 34 -15.66 -3.76 0.71
N CYS A 35 -14.85 -3.07 1.53
CA CYS A 35 -14.93 -3.19 2.99
C CYS A 35 -16.21 -2.52 3.52
N ALA A 36 -16.64 -2.87 4.74
CA ALA A 36 -17.80 -2.28 5.40
C ALA A 36 -17.71 -0.74 5.46
N THR A 37 -16.58 -0.18 5.86
CA THR A 37 -16.36 1.28 5.91
C THR A 37 -16.58 1.94 4.54
N CYS A 38 -15.99 1.39 3.48
CA CYS A 38 -16.18 1.91 2.13
C CYS A 38 -17.62 1.72 1.63
N PHE A 39 -18.31 0.66 2.05
CA PHE A 39 -19.71 0.45 1.71
C PHE A 39 -20.59 1.57 2.30
N ASP A 40 -20.38 1.90 3.57
CA ASP A 40 -21.14 2.93 4.26
C ASP A 40 -20.89 4.32 3.66
N GLU A 41 -19.63 4.67 3.39
CA GLU A 41 -19.28 5.93 2.72
C GLU A 41 -19.92 6.07 1.33
N ILE A 42 -19.96 4.98 0.54
CA ILE A 42 -20.60 4.98 -0.79
C ILE A 42 -22.12 5.17 -0.62
N GLY A 43 -22.73 4.47 0.34
CA GLY A 43 -24.14 4.60 0.63
C GLY A 43 -24.53 6.00 1.10
N GLU A 44 -23.66 6.65 1.86
CA GLU A 44 -23.86 8.04 2.30
C GLU A 44 -23.66 9.04 1.15
N ALA A 45 -22.63 8.86 0.33
CA ALA A 45 -22.40 9.69 -0.86
C ALA A 45 -23.55 9.58 -1.88
N ALA A 46 -24.12 8.39 -2.07
CA ALA A 46 -25.29 8.19 -2.92
C ALA A 46 -26.53 8.91 -2.38
N ARG A 47 -26.70 8.95 -1.05
CA ARG A 47 -27.78 9.70 -0.39
C ARG A 47 -27.59 11.21 -0.48
N ARG A 48 -26.35 11.71 -0.35
CA ARG A 48 -26.03 13.14 -0.54
C ARG A 48 -26.16 13.58 -2.00
N GLY A 49 -25.72 12.75 -2.96
CA GLY A 49 -25.85 13.04 -4.40
C GLY A 49 -27.29 13.02 -4.91
N SER A 50 -28.21 12.37 -4.19
CA SER A 50 -29.65 12.42 -4.47
C SER A 50 -30.34 13.69 -3.94
N LEU A 51 -29.65 14.52 -3.17
CA LEU A 51 -30.17 15.76 -2.59
C LEU A 51 -29.61 17.04 -3.25
N THR A 52 -28.66 16.93 -4.18
CA THR A 52 -28.02 18.10 -4.84
C THR A 52 -28.56 18.39 -6.24
N SER A 53 -29.77 17.93 -6.57
CA SER A 53 -30.54 18.46 -7.70
C SER A 53 -31.72 19.27 -7.15
N SER A 54 -31.42 20.33 -6.40
CA SER A 54 -32.22 21.56 -6.28
C SER A 54 -31.63 22.47 -5.21
N SER A 55 -31.41 23.73 -5.61
CA SER A 55 -31.32 24.93 -4.77
C SER A 55 -29.95 25.33 -4.23
N ASP A 56 -29.41 26.36 -4.87
CA ASP A 56 -28.82 27.56 -4.25
C ASP A 56 -28.94 27.64 -2.72
N GLN A 57 -27.80 27.87 -2.03
CA GLN A 57 -27.60 29.08 -1.23
C GLN A 57 -26.21 29.23 -0.62
N VAL A 58 -25.87 30.50 -0.44
CA VAL A 58 -24.64 31.17 -0.01
C VAL A 58 -24.48 31.12 1.53
N ARG A 59 -23.26 31.46 2.01
CA ARG A 59 -22.85 31.96 3.35
C ARG A 59 -22.20 30.89 4.26
N GLU A 60 -20.95 30.96 4.70
CA GLU A 60 -20.09 31.97 5.38
C GLU A 60 -19.91 31.67 6.88
N ALA A 61 -18.63 31.59 7.27
CA ALA A 61 -17.96 31.76 8.58
C ALA A 61 -18.40 30.95 9.84
N THR A 62 -17.41 30.30 10.49
CA THR A 62 -17.02 30.47 11.92
C THR A 62 -16.07 29.36 12.38
N VAL A 63 -14.93 29.73 13.00
CA VAL A 63 -13.93 28.88 13.70
C VAL A 63 -13.37 29.76 14.83
N PRO A 64 -12.84 29.27 15.99
CA PRO A 64 -13.12 28.11 16.85
C PRO A 64 -13.22 28.51 18.36
N ILE A 65 -13.15 27.52 19.30
CA ILE A 65 -12.66 27.50 20.73
C ILE A 65 -13.55 26.50 21.52
N PRO A 66 -13.16 25.73 22.61
CA PRO A 66 -12.00 25.87 23.55
C PRO A 66 -11.23 24.60 24.03
N SER A 67 -10.05 24.88 24.65
CA SER A 67 -9.48 24.41 25.95
C SER A 67 -9.15 22.94 26.34
N SER A 68 -7.83 22.72 26.53
CA SER A 68 -7.08 22.09 27.65
C SER A 68 -7.59 20.88 28.45
N SER A 69 -6.76 19.81 28.51
CA SER A 69 -6.43 19.08 29.74
C SER A 69 -5.14 18.25 29.60
N THR A 70 -4.26 18.41 30.59
CA THR A 70 -2.99 17.76 30.93
C THR A 70 -3.09 16.24 31.09
N ASP A 71 -2.00 15.50 30.81
CA ASP A 71 -1.41 14.50 31.72
C ASP A 71 -0.03 14.02 31.21
N GLN A 72 0.98 14.20 32.07
CA GLN A 72 2.29 13.56 32.02
C GLN A 72 2.17 12.16 32.64
N GLU A 73 2.83 11.15 32.11
CA GLU A 73 3.87 10.33 32.79
C GLU A 73 4.27 9.12 31.91
N THR A 74 5.50 8.67 32.16
CA THR A 74 6.45 7.84 31.41
C THR A 74 6.05 6.40 31.08
N ASP A 75 6.57 5.85 29.97
CA ASP A 75 7.21 4.52 29.95
C ASP A 75 8.18 4.37 28.77
N ASN A 76 9.27 3.68 29.03
CA ASN A 76 10.46 3.50 28.23
C ASN A 76 10.30 2.21 27.40
N GLY A 77 10.08 2.32 26.10
CA GLY A 77 9.94 1.16 25.21
C GLY A 77 10.50 1.47 23.83
N GLU A 78 11.60 0.81 23.50
CA GLU A 78 12.33 0.89 22.24
C GLU A 78 11.41 0.83 21.02
N ALA A 79 11.12 1.98 20.42
CA ALA A 79 10.42 2.06 19.15
C ALA A 79 11.12 3.12 18.28
N SER A 80 12.24 2.74 17.67
CA SER A 80 12.90 3.60 16.70
C SER A 80 13.51 2.77 15.60
N SER A 81 12.69 2.44 14.60
CA SER A 81 13.04 2.33 13.17
C SER A 81 11.83 1.95 12.29
N GLU A 82 10.62 2.42 12.58
CA GLU A 82 9.44 2.17 11.72
C GLU A 82 8.63 3.45 11.45
N SER A 83 9.31 4.55 11.12
CA SER A 83 8.58 5.81 10.86
C SER A 83 9.18 6.66 9.75
N THR A 84 9.65 6.07 8.64
CA THR A 84 10.00 6.87 7.44
C THR A 84 9.77 6.14 6.11
N LEU A 85 8.80 5.21 6.01
CA LEU A 85 8.53 4.50 4.75
C LEU A 85 7.19 4.87 4.09
N MET A 86 6.44 5.84 4.63
CA MET A 86 5.14 6.31 4.12
C MET A 86 5.21 7.15 2.82
N SER A 87 6.08 6.80 1.87
CA SER A 87 6.01 7.37 0.52
C SER A 87 6.36 6.42 -0.63
N SER A 88 6.45 5.11 -0.37
CA SER A 88 6.52 4.10 -1.44
C SER A 88 5.25 3.28 -1.44
N ALA A 89 4.67 3.02 -2.61
CA ALA A 89 3.49 2.16 -2.78
C ALA A 89 3.82 0.66 -2.55
N ALA A 90 4.73 0.36 -1.61
CA ALA A 90 5.24 -0.95 -1.27
C ALA A 90 4.55 -1.44 0.02
N ILE A 91 3.97 -2.64 -0.01
CA ILE A 91 3.27 -3.22 1.16
C ILE A 91 4.28 -3.93 2.09
N HIS A 92 5.38 -4.46 1.54
CA HIS A 92 6.40 -5.17 2.31
C HIS A 92 7.79 -4.81 1.80
N LEU A 93 8.69 -4.60 2.75
CA LEU A 93 10.07 -4.14 2.58
C LEU A 93 10.94 -4.90 3.59
N GLY A 94 12.17 -5.27 3.21
CA GLY A 94 13.07 -5.91 4.16
C GLY A 94 14.41 -6.30 3.56
N MET A 95 15.41 -6.46 4.44
CA MET A 95 16.69 -7.05 4.09
C MET A 95 16.55 -8.58 4.09
N LEU A 96 16.96 -9.23 2.99
CA LEU A 96 17.05 -10.69 2.91
C LEU A 96 18.38 -11.11 2.33
N GLU A 97 18.82 -12.32 2.68
CA GLU A 97 19.94 -12.97 2.01
C GLU A 97 19.48 -13.67 0.73
N PHE A 98 20.14 -13.36 -0.38
CA PHE A 98 19.89 -13.93 -1.69
C PHE A 98 21.11 -14.72 -2.15
N LEU A 99 20.87 -15.95 -2.62
CA LEU A 99 21.92 -16.80 -3.15
C LEU A 99 22.21 -16.43 -4.60
N GLN A 100 23.30 -15.72 -4.83
CA GLN A 100 23.75 -15.38 -6.17
C GLN A 100 24.83 -16.34 -6.63
N GLY A 101 24.71 -16.80 -7.87
CA GLY A 101 25.72 -17.60 -8.52
C GLY A 101 26.49 -16.78 -9.55
N ALA A 102 27.82 -16.76 -9.44
CA ALA A 102 28.67 -16.08 -10.40
C ALA A 102 29.88 -16.94 -10.76
N TYR A 103 30.34 -16.80 -12.00
CA TYR A 103 31.66 -17.24 -12.39
C TYR A 103 32.65 -16.17 -11.96
N GLY A 104 33.64 -16.53 -11.13
CA GLY A 104 34.73 -15.62 -10.81
C GLY A 104 35.49 -15.23 -12.08
N GLN A 105 35.99 -14.01 -12.15
CA GLN A 105 36.74 -13.52 -13.31
C GLN A 105 37.95 -14.44 -13.57
N GLY A 106 37.92 -15.18 -14.68
CA GLY A 106 38.96 -16.17 -15.05
C GLY A 106 38.76 -17.59 -14.50
N SER A 107 37.72 -17.86 -13.71
CA SER A 107 37.41 -19.17 -13.12
C SER A 107 36.37 -19.94 -13.95
N LYS A 108 36.67 -21.20 -14.31
CA LYS A 108 35.67 -22.15 -14.84
C LYS A 108 34.73 -22.69 -13.75
N VAL A 109 34.99 -22.38 -12.47
CA VAL A 109 34.23 -22.86 -11.33
C VAL A 109 33.13 -21.85 -10.99
N TYR A 110 31.89 -22.33 -11.02
CA TYR A 110 30.71 -21.61 -10.57
C TYR A 110 30.66 -21.59 -9.04
N ARG A 111 30.53 -20.41 -8.43
CA ARG A 111 30.41 -20.26 -6.98
C ARG A 111 29.05 -19.67 -6.64
N LYS A 112 28.45 -20.20 -5.57
CA LYS A 112 27.23 -19.67 -4.97
C LYS A 112 27.61 -18.94 -3.69
N THR A 113 27.20 -17.69 -3.57
CA THR A 113 27.47 -16.83 -2.41
C THR A 113 26.18 -16.19 -1.96
N TRP A 114 25.98 -16.12 -0.65
CA TRP A 114 24.86 -15.41 -0.05
C TRP A 114 25.21 -13.93 0.05
N HIS A 115 24.29 -13.07 -0.41
CA HIS A 115 24.44 -11.63 -0.39
C HIS A 115 23.19 -10.99 0.21
N SER A 116 23.38 -10.00 1.08
CA SER A 116 22.28 -9.22 1.64
C SER A 116 21.79 -8.20 0.62
N TYR A 117 20.49 -8.22 0.35
CA TYR A 117 19.82 -7.23 -0.51
C TYR A 117 18.57 -6.70 0.16
N PHE A 118 18.16 -5.50 -0.25
CA PHE A 118 16.90 -4.90 0.16
C PHE A 118 15.80 -5.22 -0.86
N PHE A 119 14.75 -5.91 -0.41
CA PHE A 119 13.65 -6.33 -1.26
C PHE A 119 12.42 -5.47 -1.05
N VAL A 120 11.75 -5.17 -2.17
CA VAL A 120 10.58 -4.28 -2.21
C VAL A 120 9.45 -4.92 -3.00
N LEU A 121 8.30 -5.14 -2.35
CA LEU A 121 7.11 -5.63 -3.03
C LEU A 121 6.42 -4.51 -3.81
N LEU A 122 6.51 -4.56 -5.14
CA LEU A 122 5.92 -3.59 -6.06
C LEU A 122 4.46 -3.97 -6.38
N VAL A 123 3.55 -3.47 -5.56
CA VAL A 123 2.12 -3.84 -5.51
C VAL A 123 1.40 -3.69 -6.84
N ARG A 124 1.62 -2.55 -7.53
CA ARG A 124 0.91 -2.26 -8.79
C ARG A 124 1.28 -3.22 -9.91
N LYS A 125 2.41 -3.92 -9.82
CA LYS A 125 2.93 -4.82 -10.86
C LYS A 125 2.96 -6.29 -10.45
N GLY A 126 2.67 -6.63 -9.18
CA GLY A 126 2.81 -8.01 -8.69
C GLY A 126 4.23 -8.54 -8.86
N SER A 127 5.21 -7.66 -8.65
CA SER A 127 6.63 -7.96 -8.83
C SER A 127 7.42 -7.61 -7.59
N LEU A 128 8.57 -8.26 -7.40
CA LEU A 128 9.51 -8.00 -6.31
C LEU A 128 10.76 -7.33 -6.88
N GLY A 129 11.08 -6.13 -6.40
CA GLY A 129 12.34 -5.45 -6.73
C GLY A 129 13.43 -5.81 -5.74
N MET A 130 14.67 -5.92 -6.21
CA MET A 130 15.87 -6.16 -5.40
C MET A 130 16.82 -4.98 -5.57
N PHE A 131 17.25 -4.38 -4.47
CA PHE A 131 18.15 -3.22 -4.40
C PHE A 131 19.38 -3.57 -3.56
N ALA A 132 20.51 -2.92 -3.82
CA ALA A 132 21.73 -3.14 -3.05
C ALA A 132 21.56 -2.73 -1.58
N SER A 133 20.87 -1.61 -1.33
CA SER A 133 20.54 -1.16 0.01
C SER A 133 19.17 -0.48 0.09
N GLN A 134 18.69 -0.26 1.32
CA GLN A 134 17.50 0.55 1.57
C GLN A 134 17.70 2.00 1.12
N ALA A 135 18.91 2.56 1.27
CA ALA A 135 19.19 3.93 0.86
C ALA A 135 19.00 4.10 -0.65
N ASP A 136 19.49 3.15 -1.45
CA ASP A 136 19.37 3.21 -2.92
C ASP A 136 17.92 3.17 -3.40
N HIS A 137 17.07 2.42 -2.71
CA HIS A 137 15.62 2.43 -2.98
C HIS A 137 14.99 3.79 -2.60
N LEU A 138 15.40 4.40 -1.48
CA LEU A 138 14.83 5.67 -1.00
C LEU A 138 15.28 6.87 -1.82
N THR A 139 16.53 6.90 -2.29
CA THR A 139 17.02 7.97 -3.17
C THR A 139 16.33 7.93 -4.53
N GLY A 140 15.88 6.74 -4.97
CA GLY A 140 15.20 6.54 -6.25
C GLY A 140 16.07 6.89 -7.46
N THR A 141 17.38 7.04 -7.26
CA THR A 141 18.35 7.40 -8.29
C THR A 141 18.75 6.20 -9.13
N GLU A 142 18.78 5.02 -8.51
CA GLU A 142 19.15 3.78 -9.19
C GLU A 142 17.94 2.85 -9.39
N PRO A 143 17.86 2.18 -10.54
CA PRO A 143 16.85 1.14 -10.74
C PRO A 143 17.15 -0.08 -9.86
N PRO A 144 16.16 -0.97 -9.64
CA PRO A 144 16.40 -2.24 -8.97
C PRO A 144 17.47 -3.05 -9.72
N ALA A 145 18.39 -3.66 -8.97
CA ALA A 145 19.38 -4.61 -9.49
C ALA A 145 18.71 -5.82 -10.18
N ALA A 146 17.53 -6.22 -9.69
CA ALA A 146 16.68 -7.20 -10.36
C ALA A 146 15.19 -6.94 -10.06
N VAL A 147 14.32 -7.40 -10.96
CA VAL A 147 12.86 -7.39 -10.78
C VAL A 147 12.30 -8.77 -11.10
N PHE A 148 11.65 -9.39 -10.13
CA PHE A 148 11.04 -10.71 -10.24
C PHE A 148 9.52 -10.58 -10.42
N LYS A 149 8.96 -11.16 -11.47
CA LYS A 149 7.51 -11.25 -11.64
C LYS A 149 6.99 -12.42 -10.82
N LEU A 150 6.06 -12.19 -9.89
CA LEU A 150 5.63 -13.25 -8.96
C LEU A 150 4.55 -14.18 -9.54
N SER A 151 4.05 -13.93 -10.74
CA SER A 151 3.07 -14.80 -11.38
C SER A 151 3.66 -16.17 -11.69
N GLY A 152 3.08 -17.24 -11.15
CA GLY A 152 3.49 -18.62 -11.39
C GLY A 152 4.52 -19.18 -10.42
N TYR A 153 4.95 -18.39 -9.43
CA TYR A 153 5.80 -18.88 -8.33
C TYR A 153 4.92 -19.49 -7.22
N ASN A 154 5.44 -20.54 -6.59
CA ASN A 154 4.88 -21.12 -5.37
C ASN A 154 5.88 -20.90 -4.23
N LEU A 155 5.36 -20.79 -3.00
CA LEU A 155 6.15 -20.70 -1.78
C LEU A 155 6.44 -22.10 -1.23
#